data_AF-A0A7W3MVM3-F1
#
_entry.id   AF-A0A7W3MVM3-F1
#
_cell.length_a   1.000
_cell.length_b   1.000
_cell.length_c   1.000
_cell.angle_alpha   90.00
_cell.angle_beta   90.00
_cell.angle_gamma   90.00
#
_symmetry.space_group_name_H-M   'P 1'
#
loop_
_entity.id
_entity.type
_entity.pdbx_description
1 polymer ?
#
loop_
_entity_poly.entity_id
_entity_poly.type
_entity_poly.pdbx_seq_one_letter_code
_entity_poly.pdbx_strand_id
1 'polypeptide(L)'
;MRSAILLAGISLAALTATAAPAHAATGLVDGSVTASGTTCSWTNATTSDVPPNTLTVDHTTVRPTCDGSVTVTLSASPTVTFNDAAGTASSPRIDVSATAPIVGTCTYRVTNATVTRQGTGRTYTGSGLTATETSNRFLCPDTQTIDSVSFTFH
;
A
#
# COMPACT_ATOMS: atom_id res chain seq x y z
N MET A 1 -69.32 -14.45 -36.91
CA MET A 1 -69.28 -13.55 -35.74
C MET A 1 -67.91 -13.69 -35.09
N ARG A 2 -67.17 -12.58 -34.97
CA ARG A 2 -65.79 -12.53 -34.47
C ARG A 2 -65.80 -12.61 -32.94
N SER A 3 -65.08 -13.57 -32.35
CA SER A 3 -64.77 -13.58 -30.92
C SER A 3 -63.25 -13.51 -30.75
N ALA A 4 -62.81 -12.32 -30.35
CA ALA A 4 -61.44 -12.05 -29.89
C ALA A 4 -61.32 -12.51 -28.43
N ILE A 5 -60.25 -13.24 -28.11
CA ILE A 5 -59.84 -13.49 -26.72
C ILE A 5 -58.39 -13.03 -26.61
N LEU A 6 -58.23 -11.87 -25.97
CA LEU A 6 -57.00 -11.38 -25.34
C LEU A 6 -56.60 -12.29 -24.18
N LEU A 7 -55.31 -12.25 -23.78
CA LEU A 7 -54.67 -12.64 -22.51
C LEU A 7 -53.43 -13.52 -22.81
N ALA A 8 -52.22 -13.28 -22.32
CA ALA A 8 -51.70 -12.30 -21.38
C ALA A 8 -50.19 -12.20 -21.63
N GLY A 9 -49.65 -10.98 -21.59
CA GLY A 9 -48.23 -10.73 -21.72
C GLY A 9 -47.47 -11.25 -20.50
N ILE A 10 -46.48 -12.13 -20.74
CA ILE A 10 -45.49 -12.52 -19.75
C ILE A 10 -44.36 -11.51 -19.87
N SER A 11 -44.44 -10.42 -19.12
CA SER A 11 -43.32 -9.50 -18.93
C SER A 11 -42.28 -10.21 -18.06
N LEU A 12 -41.16 -10.62 -18.66
CA LEU A 12 -39.94 -10.92 -17.91
C LEU A 12 -39.47 -9.62 -17.24
N ALA A 13 -39.83 -9.45 -15.97
CA ALA A 13 -39.16 -8.48 -15.12
C ALA A 13 -37.74 -9.01 -14.89
N ALA A 14 -36.79 -8.52 -15.69
CA ALA A 14 -35.37 -8.67 -15.40
C ALA A 14 -35.12 -7.96 -14.06
N LEU A 15 -34.92 -8.73 -12.98
CA LEU A 15 -34.37 -8.19 -11.75
C LEU A 15 -32.95 -7.73 -12.06
N THR A 16 -32.80 -6.43 -12.33
CA THR A 16 -31.51 -5.76 -12.27
C THR A 16 -31.10 -5.70 -10.80
N ALA A 17 -30.53 -6.79 -10.31
CA ALA A 17 -29.76 -6.78 -9.08
C ALA A 17 -28.59 -5.82 -9.31
N THR A 18 -28.79 -4.56 -8.92
CA THR A 18 -27.70 -3.61 -8.75
C THR A 18 -26.89 -4.16 -7.59
N ALA A 19 -25.84 -4.91 -7.90
CA ALA A 19 -24.83 -5.28 -6.92
C ALA A 19 -24.30 -3.96 -6.35
N ALA A 20 -24.78 -3.60 -5.17
CA ALA A 20 -24.18 -2.54 -4.40
C ALA A 20 -22.70 -2.91 -4.24
N PRO A 21 -21.76 -1.97 -4.42
CA PRO A 21 -20.36 -2.26 -4.16
C PRO A 21 -20.29 -2.79 -2.73
N ALA A 22 -19.85 -4.03 -2.56
CA ALA A 22 -19.46 -4.54 -1.26
C ALA A 22 -18.45 -3.51 -0.74
N HIS A 23 -18.74 -2.88 0.40
CA HIS A 23 -17.83 -1.92 1.00
C HIS A 23 -16.52 -2.67 1.22
N ALA A 24 -15.46 -2.29 0.51
CA ALA A 24 -14.15 -2.88 0.71
C ALA A 24 -13.79 -2.68 2.20
N ALA A 25 -13.45 -3.78 2.90
CA ALA A 25 -13.20 -3.73 4.32
C ALA A 25 -11.92 -2.92 4.55
N THR A 26 -12.01 -1.71 5.12
CA THR A 26 -10.81 -0.92 5.40
C THR A 26 -10.00 -1.60 6.49
N GLY A 27 -8.73 -1.89 6.19
CA GLY A 27 -7.78 -2.47 7.14
C GLY A 27 -6.83 -1.41 7.71
N LEU A 28 -5.91 -1.87 8.56
CA LEU A 28 -4.86 -1.05 9.13
C LEU A 28 -3.49 -1.69 8.92
N VAL A 29 -2.45 -0.86 8.83
CA VAL A 29 -1.06 -1.31 8.78
C VAL A 29 -0.16 -0.46 9.66
N ASP A 30 0.60 -1.14 10.51
CA ASP A 30 1.74 -0.58 11.23
C ASP A 30 3.02 -0.82 10.43
N GLY A 31 3.98 0.09 10.53
CA GLY A 31 5.24 -0.07 9.83
C GLY A 31 6.43 0.54 10.54
N SER A 32 7.59 -0.04 10.26
CA SER A 32 8.89 0.52 10.60
C SER A 32 9.87 0.30 9.46
N VAL A 33 10.72 1.29 9.20
CA VAL A 33 11.74 1.29 8.16
C VAL A 33 13.00 1.87 8.75
N THR A 34 14.11 1.16 8.62
CA THR A 34 15.45 1.65 8.97
C THR A 34 16.23 1.82 7.68
N ALA A 35 16.77 3.01 7.47
CA ALA A 35 17.67 3.32 6.36
C ALA A 35 18.76 4.27 6.84
N SER A 36 20.02 3.95 6.50
CA SER A 36 21.18 4.76 6.89
C SER A 36 21.25 5.00 8.41
N GLY A 37 20.82 4.01 9.20
CA GLY A 37 20.80 4.09 10.66
C GLY A 37 19.72 4.99 11.27
N THR A 38 18.80 5.55 10.46
CA THR A 38 17.59 6.25 10.93
C THR A 38 16.40 5.30 10.82
N THR A 39 15.71 5.06 11.92
CA THR A 39 14.46 4.30 11.99
C THR A 39 13.26 5.26 12.01
N CYS A 40 12.37 5.07 11.05
CA CYS A 40 11.06 5.72 10.98
C CYS A 40 9.95 4.70 11.24
N SER A 41 9.02 5.02 12.12
CA SER A 41 7.88 4.14 12.46
C SER A 41 6.55 4.88 12.43
N TRP A 42 5.49 4.17 12.07
CA TRP A 42 4.11 4.65 12.12
C TRP A 42 3.18 3.50 12.54
N THR A 43 1.99 3.88 12.98
CA THR A 43 0.93 2.94 13.35
C THR A 43 -0.39 3.33 12.71
N ASN A 44 -1.27 2.36 12.48
CA ASN A 44 -2.65 2.55 12.05
C ASN A 44 -2.80 3.35 10.74
N ALA A 45 -1.93 3.12 9.75
CA ALA A 45 -2.18 3.63 8.42
C ALA A 45 -3.32 2.84 7.76
N THR A 46 -4.24 3.52 7.09
CA THR A 46 -5.43 2.92 6.49
C THR A 46 -5.08 2.15 5.23
N THR A 47 -5.69 0.99 5.04
CA THR A 47 -5.64 0.22 3.80
C THR A 47 -7.03 0.11 3.16
N SER A 48 -7.06 -0.02 1.83
CA SER A 48 -8.31 -0.13 1.08
C SER A 48 -9.05 -1.45 1.27
N ASP A 49 -8.34 -2.50 1.71
CA ASP A 49 -8.82 -3.86 1.95
C ASP A 49 -7.95 -4.49 3.07
N VAL A 50 -8.18 -5.76 3.39
CA VAL A 50 -7.35 -6.57 4.30
C VAL A 50 -6.69 -7.74 3.56
N PRO A 51 -5.48 -8.18 3.98
CA PRO A 51 -4.86 -9.36 3.38
C PRO A 51 -5.74 -10.61 3.55
N PRO A 52 -5.78 -11.55 2.58
CA PRO A 52 -4.84 -11.68 1.46
C PRO A 52 -5.24 -10.89 0.20
N ASN A 53 -6.29 -10.08 0.23
CA ASN A 53 -6.70 -9.29 -0.92
C ASN A 53 -5.61 -8.27 -1.27
N THR A 54 -5.43 -7.99 -2.56
CA THR A 54 -4.62 -6.85 -3.01
C THR A 54 -5.22 -5.57 -2.44
N LEU A 55 -4.39 -4.73 -1.83
CA LEU A 55 -4.82 -3.49 -1.20
C LEU A 55 -3.92 -2.32 -1.60
N THR A 56 -4.38 -1.11 -1.34
CA THR A 56 -3.53 0.09 -1.33
C THR A 56 -3.38 0.60 0.10
N VAL A 57 -2.19 1.12 0.43
CA VAL A 57 -1.95 1.82 1.70
C VAL A 57 -2.16 3.31 1.46
N ASP A 58 -3.07 3.94 2.19
CA ASP A 58 -3.33 5.37 2.05
C ASP A 58 -2.15 6.19 2.55
N HIS A 59 -1.37 6.75 1.61
CA HIS A 59 -0.20 7.57 1.92
C HIS A 59 -0.53 8.78 2.80
N THR A 60 -1.77 9.28 2.74
CA THR A 60 -2.22 10.41 3.57
C THR A 60 -2.49 10.01 5.00
N THR A 61 -2.42 8.73 5.37
CA THR A 61 -2.55 8.27 6.76
C THR A 61 -1.24 7.75 7.34
N VAL A 62 -0.26 7.48 6.48
CA VAL A 62 1.09 7.14 6.92
C VAL A 62 1.76 8.39 7.48
N ARG A 63 2.07 8.35 8.78
CA ARG A 63 2.71 9.45 9.53
C ARG A 63 3.95 8.92 10.24
N PRO A 64 5.07 8.73 9.52
CA PRO A 64 6.30 8.23 10.10
C PRO A 64 6.87 9.24 11.10
N THR A 65 7.28 8.73 12.26
CA THR A 65 8.14 9.44 13.21
C THR A 65 9.51 8.80 13.15
N CYS A 66 10.54 9.60 12.89
CA CYS A 66 11.92 9.13 12.72
C CYS A 66 12.80 9.52 13.91
N ASP A 67 13.76 8.69 14.26
CA ASP A 67 14.80 8.97 15.27
C ASP A 67 15.88 9.92 14.72
N GLY A 68 15.47 11.14 14.37
CA GLY A 68 16.38 12.16 13.86
C GLY A 68 15.65 13.42 13.42
N SER A 69 16.35 14.29 12.70
CA SER A 69 15.78 15.53 12.15
C SER A 69 15.19 15.34 10.74
N VAL A 70 14.99 14.10 10.30
CA VAL A 70 14.48 13.79 8.95
C VAL A 70 12.98 13.59 9.02
N THR A 71 12.25 14.24 8.11
CA THR A 71 10.83 13.99 7.88
C THR A 71 10.67 13.11 6.65
N VAL A 72 9.92 12.01 6.77
CA VAL A 72 9.62 11.11 5.65
C VAL A 72 8.13 11.10 5.37
N THR A 73 7.76 11.21 4.09
CA THR A 73 6.38 11.07 3.63
C THR A 73 6.33 10.10 2.44
N LEU A 74 5.21 9.41 2.28
CA LEU A 74 4.90 8.71 1.04
C LEU A 74 4.33 9.71 0.04
N SER A 75 4.80 9.65 -1.19
CA SER A 75 4.39 10.57 -2.27
C SER A 75 3.14 10.08 -3.01
N ALA A 76 2.80 8.79 -2.87
CA ALA A 76 1.62 8.16 -3.46
C ALA A 76 1.24 6.92 -2.64
N SER A 77 -0.02 6.49 -2.74
CA SER A 77 -0.51 5.27 -2.08
C SER A 77 0.05 4.03 -2.78
N PRO A 78 0.95 3.23 -2.15
CA PRO A 78 1.49 2.04 -2.77
C PRO A 78 0.45 0.91 -2.80
N THR A 79 0.47 0.11 -3.87
CA THR A 79 -0.29 -1.14 -3.96
C THR A 79 0.53 -2.28 -3.36
N VAL A 80 -0.12 -3.13 -2.58
CA VAL A 80 0.47 -4.33 -1.98
C VAL A 80 -0.29 -5.57 -2.44
N THR A 81 0.44 -6.56 -2.95
CA THR A 81 -0.09 -7.88 -3.31
C THR A 81 0.46 -8.92 -2.33
N PHE A 82 -0.34 -9.93 -2.01
CA PHE A 82 0.05 -11.00 -1.09
C PHE A 82 0.12 -12.34 -1.83
N ASN A 83 1.13 -13.13 -1.51
CA ASN A 83 1.23 -14.53 -1.89
C ASN A 83 1.31 -15.37 -0.61
N ASP A 84 0.16 -15.87 -0.17
CA ASP A 84 0.06 -16.65 1.07
C ASP A 84 0.75 -18.01 0.97
N ALA A 85 0.85 -18.60 -0.23
CA ALA A 85 1.56 -19.85 -0.44
C ALA A 85 3.08 -19.67 -0.31
N ALA A 86 3.63 -18.57 -0.82
CA ALA A 86 5.04 -18.22 -0.67
C ALA A 86 5.35 -17.49 0.64
N GLY A 87 4.32 -17.04 1.38
CA GLY A 87 4.49 -16.21 2.56
C GLY A 87 5.14 -14.87 2.24
N THR A 88 4.73 -14.18 1.17
CA THR A 88 5.32 -12.88 0.78
C THR A 88 4.26 -11.81 0.58
N ALA A 89 4.69 -10.55 0.74
CA ALA A 89 3.96 -9.38 0.27
C ALA A 89 4.88 -8.58 -0.67
N SER A 90 4.33 -8.03 -1.74
CA SER A 90 5.10 -7.29 -2.74
C SER A 90 4.44 -5.97 -3.09
N SER A 91 5.27 -4.97 -3.38
CA SER A 91 4.83 -3.71 -3.97
C SER A 91 5.71 -3.40 -5.19
N PRO A 92 5.12 -3.17 -6.37
CA PRO A 92 5.90 -2.90 -7.58
C PRO A 92 6.63 -1.55 -7.49
N ARG A 93 6.07 -0.60 -6.73
CA ARG A 93 6.57 0.77 -6.65
C ARG A 93 6.15 1.43 -5.35
N ILE A 94 7.12 2.01 -4.66
CA ILE A 94 6.92 2.84 -3.47
C ILE A 94 7.70 4.13 -3.69
N ASP A 95 7.03 5.27 -3.67
CA ASP A 95 7.67 6.59 -3.78
C ASP A 95 7.62 7.30 -2.43
N VAL A 96 8.76 7.78 -1.98
CA VAL A 96 8.91 8.49 -0.71
C VAL A 96 9.61 9.82 -0.94
N SER A 97 9.29 10.79 -0.11
CA SER A 97 10.02 12.05 0.00
C SER A 97 10.66 12.11 1.38
N ALA A 98 11.97 12.32 1.42
CA ALA A 98 12.73 12.52 2.65
C ALA A 98 13.21 13.96 2.69
N THR A 99 12.93 14.67 3.78
CA THR A 99 13.35 16.06 3.97
C THR A 99 14.28 16.15 5.16
N ALA A 100 15.50 16.62 4.93
CA ALA A 100 16.49 16.91 5.97
C ALA A 100 16.79 18.42 6.03
N PRO A 101 17.14 18.99 7.20
CA PRO A 101 17.26 20.43 7.38
C PRO A 101 18.31 21.12 6.49
N ILE A 102 19.40 20.41 6.14
CA ILE A 102 20.53 20.95 5.36
C ILE A 102 20.44 20.54 3.89
N VAL A 103 20.04 19.29 3.63
CA VAL A 103 19.99 18.72 2.26
C VAL A 103 18.73 19.18 1.52
N GLY A 104 17.66 19.50 2.24
CA GLY A 104 16.34 19.77 1.67
C GLY A 104 15.57 18.46 1.41
N THR A 105 14.62 18.52 0.47
CA THR A 105 13.76 17.38 0.11
C THR A 105 14.34 16.60 -1.06
N CYS A 106 14.51 15.30 -0.85
CA CYS A 106 14.92 14.30 -1.84
C CYS A 106 13.77 13.32 -2.09
N THR A 107 13.50 12.99 -3.36
CA THR A 107 12.47 11.99 -3.70
C THR A 107 13.12 10.67 -4.09
N TYR A 108 12.70 9.58 -3.46
CA TYR A 108 13.21 8.24 -3.71
C TYR A 108 12.12 7.30 -4.19
N ARG A 109 12.52 6.28 -4.94
CA ARG A 109 11.67 5.20 -5.40
C ARG A 109 12.29 3.85 -5.07
N VAL A 110 11.51 2.99 -4.44
CA VAL A 110 11.79 1.56 -4.33
C VAL A 110 10.96 0.84 -5.39
N THR A 111 11.57 -0.05 -6.14
CA THR A 111 10.89 -0.88 -7.15
C THR A 111 10.92 -2.35 -6.77
N ASN A 112 9.85 -3.07 -7.10
CA ASN A 112 9.73 -4.52 -6.85
C ASN A 112 10.06 -4.94 -5.41
N ALA A 113 9.65 -4.14 -4.44
CA ALA A 113 9.85 -4.46 -3.03
C ALA A 113 9.13 -5.77 -2.71
N THR A 114 9.84 -6.70 -2.08
CA THR A 114 9.26 -7.96 -1.62
C THR A 114 9.71 -8.21 -0.20
N VAL A 115 8.75 -8.53 0.67
CA VAL A 115 8.97 -8.81 2.09
C VAL A 115 8.38 -10.17 2.44
N THR A 116 8.96 -10.81 3.45
CA THR A 116 8.62 -12.18 3.85
C THR A 116 7.84 -12.18 5.14
N ARG A 117 6.79 -13.01 5.18
CA ARG A 117 5.90 -13.21 6.32
C ARG A 117 6.66 -13.84 7.48
N GLN A 118 6.44 -13.33 8.68
CA GLN A 118 6.98 -13.87 9.92
C GLN A 118 5.92 -14.72 10.62
N GLY A 119 6.19 -16.02 10.75
CA GLY A 119 5.27 -16.98 11.35
C GLY A 119 3.94 -17.10 10.57
N THR A 120 2.84 -17.24 11.30
CA THR A 120 1.49 -17.40 10.71
C THR A 120 0.68 -16.10 10.68
N GLY A 121 1.17 -15.04 11.32
CA GLY A 121 0.51 -13.73 11.41
C GLY A 121 0.68 -12.88 10.15
N ARG A 122 0.17 -11.65 10.14
CA ARG A 122 0.25 -10.73 8.98
C ARG A 122 1.40 -9.71 9.11
N THR A 123 2.46 -10.12 9.80
CA THR A 123 3.72 -9.36 9.89
C THR A 123 4.66 -9.81 8.78
N TYR A 124 5.23 -8.86 8.06
CA TYR A 124 6.16 -9.07 6.96
C TYR A 124 7.41 -8.24 7.18
N THR A 125 8.58 -8.81 6.93
CA THR A 125 9.87 -8.13 7.10
C THR A 125 10.74 -8.27 5.86
N GLY A 126 11.65 -7.32 5.65
CA GLY A 126 12.64 -7.38 4.59
C GLY A 126 13.88 -6.56 4.94
N SER A 127 14.93 -6.69 4.14
CA SER A 127 16.18 -5.95 4.25
C SER A 127 16.85 -5.89 2.88
N GLY A 128 17.83 -5.02 2.71
CA GLY A 128 18.61 -4.92 1.47
C GLY A 128 17.80 -4.40 0.28
N LEU A 129 16.70 -3.68 0.53
CA LEU A 129 15.97 -2.97 -0.52
C LEU A 129 16.75 -1.71 -0.89
N THR A 130 16.65 -1.28 -2.15
CA THR A 130 17.32 -0.06 -2.63
C THR A 130 16.27 0.98 -2.98
N ALA A 131 16.41 2.17 -2.42
CA ALA A 131 15.66 3.36 -2.79
C ALA A 131 16.53 4.23 -3.71
N THR A 132 16.07 4.46 -4.94
CA THR A 132 16.80 5.25 -5.95
C THR A 132 16.23 6.67 -6.01
N GLU A 133 17.11 7.68 -6.00
CA GLU A 133 16.74 9.09 -6.13
C GLU A 133 16.07 9.35 -7.49
N THR A 134 15.10 10.24 -7.51
CA THR A 134 14.30 10.56 -8.71
C THR A 134 14.13 12.05 -8.97
N SER A 135 14.62 12.91 -8.07
CA SER A 135 14.48 14.38 -8.17
C SER A 135 15.69 15.07 -8.82
N ASN A 136 16.76 14.34 -9.16
CA ASN A 136 18.00 14.83 -9.74
C ASN A 136 18.63 16.00 -8.95
N ARG A 137 18.55 15.97 -7.63
CA ARG A 137 19.08 17.02 -6.76
C ARG A 137 20.53 16.71 -6.37
N PHE A 138 21.44 17.65 -6.64
CA PHE A 138 22.88 17.48 -6.43
C PHE A 138 23.30 17.04 -5.01
N LEU A 139 22.55 17.46 -3.98
CA LEU A 139 22.87 17.12 -2.58
C LEU A 139 22.22 15.82 -2.10
N CYS A 140 21.31 15.24 -2.89
CA CYS A 140 20.63 14.01 -2.56
C CYS A 140 21.48 12.82 -3.00
N PRO A 141 21.77 11.85 -2.12
CA PRO A 141 22.42 10.62 -2.53
C PRO A 141 21.63 9.90 -3.64
N ASP A 142 22.31 9.40 -4.67
CA ASP A 142 21.68 8.71 -5.80
C ASP A 142 20.89 7.46 -5.37
N THR A 143 21.38 6.78 -4.33
CA THR A 143 20.72 5.60 -3.75
C THR A 143 20.82 5.62 -2.24
N GLN A 144 19.86 4.95 -1.61
CA GLN A 144 19.83 4.65 -0.18
C GLN A 144 19.52 3.17 0.00
N THR A 145 20.31 2.50 0.84
CA THR A 145 20.02 1.13 1.27
C THR A 145 19.02 1.17 2.42
N ILE A 146 17.99 0.35 2.31
CA ILE A 146 17.03 0.12 3.39
C ILE A 146 17.52 -1.11 4.17
N ASP A 147 18.03 -0.84 5.37
CA ASP A 147 18.65 -1.84 6.24
C ASP A 147 17.62 -2.86 6.71
N SER A 148 16.42 -2.41 7.09
CA SER A 148 15.33 -3.28 7.51
C SER A 148 13.97 -2.62 7.33
N VAL A 149 12.96 -3.43 7.05
CA VAL A 149 11.55 -3.03 7.09
C VAL A 149 10.73 -4.06 7.85
N SER A 150 9.67 -3.59 8.51
CA SER A 150 8.63 -4.42 9.10
C SER A 150 7.28 -3.77 8.84
N PHE A 151 6.30 -4.57 8.41
CA PHE A 151 4.92 -4.16 8.20
C PHE A 151 4.00 -5.18 8.87
N THR A 152 3.07 -4.73 9.70
CA THR A 152 2.05 -5.59 10.31
C THR A 152 0.68 -5.12 9.89
N PHE A 153 -0.02 -5.94 9.12
CA PHE A 153 -1.38 -5.68 8.69
C PHE A 153 -2.38 -6.28 9.69
N HIS A 154 -3.46 -5.56 9.97
CA HIS A 154 -4.50 -5.92 10.95
C HIS A 154 -5.86 -6.13 10.29
#